data_AF-A0A1V9F377-F1
#
_entry.id   AF-A0A1V9F377-F1
#
_cell.length_a   1.000
_cell.length_b   1.000
_cell.length_c   1.000
_cell.angle_alpha   90.00
_cell.angle_beta   90.00
_cell.angle_gamma   90.00
#
_symmetry.space_group_name_H-M   'P 1'
#
loop_
_entity.id
_entity.type
_entity.pdbx_description
1 polymer ?
#
loop_
_entity_poly.entity_id
_entity_poly.type
_entity_poly.pdbx_seq_one_letter_code
_entity_poly.pdbx_strand_id
1 'polypeptide(L)'
;MNNDLLNILSNSNKDIDNQKLMDYLSGKLSEQEKHEVERWMVDNEFENDAMEGLQQMDGNRKLDGYVDQLNKELHQYIKQKKDRRDKRRINNGFWVYTAIVFILIIIILAYLVLSRLKQ
;
A
#
# COMPACT_ATOMS: atom_id res chain seq x y z
N MET A 1 -6.36 7.70 -8.31
CA MET A 1 -6.65 8.42 -7.05
C MET A 1 -5.95 7.70 -5.90
N ASN A 2 -4.74 8.19 -5.58
CA ASN A 2 -3.93 7.94 -4.36
C ASN A 2 -2.56 8.66 -4.45
N ASN A 3 -2.39 9.59 -5.40
CA ASN A 3 -1.08 10.21 -5.65
C ASN A 3 -0.78 11.27 -4.58
N ASP A 4 -1.81 11.90 -4.03
CA ASP A 4 -1.67 12.95 -3.01
C ASP A 4 -1.18 12.39 -1.66
N LEU A 5 -1.61 11.17 -1.29
CA LEU A 5 -1.13 10.48 -0.08
C LEU A 5 0.33 10.02 -0.21
N LEU A 6 0.77 9.68 -1.42
CA LEU A 6 2.18 9.38 -1.66
C LEU A 6 3.03 10.65 -1.63
N ASN A 7 2.47 11.79 -2.03
CA ASN A 7 3.17 13.08 -2.06
C ASN A 7 3.49 13.60 -0.65
N ILE A 8 2.56 13.45 0.31
CA ILE A 8 2.80 13.80 1.72
C ILE A 8 3.88 12.94 2.40
N LEU A 9 4.00 11.65 2.07
CA LEU A 9 5.12 10.81 2.57
C LEU A 9 6.43 11.09 1.83
N SER A 10 6.36 11.49 0.56
CA SER A 10 7.56 11.82 -0.23
C SER A 10 8.20 13.16 0.18
N ASN A 11 7.45 14.00 0.89
CA ASN A 11 7.89 15.25 1.49
C ASN A 11 8.06 15.15 3.01
N SER A 12 8.01 13.97 3.64
CA SER A 12 8.38 13.85 5.05
C SER A 12 9.85 14.24 5.18
N ASN A 13 10.08 15.28 5.98
CA ASN A 13 11.29 16.09 6.10
C ASN A 13 12.62 15.37 5.83
N LYS A 14 13.46 15.99 4.99
CA LYS A 14 14.82 15.49 4.65
C LYS A 14 15.89 15.90 5.66
N ASP A 15 15.59 16.84 6.55
CA ASP A 15 16.60 17.53 7.35
C ASP A 15 16.86 16.86 8.70
N ILE A 16 15.91 16.08 9.23
CA ILE A 16 16.10 15.28 10.44
C ILE A 16 15.54 13.86 10.25
N ASP A 17 16.28 12.87 10.75
CA ASP A 17 15.89 11.46 10.64
C ASP A 17 14.75 11.14 11.62
N ASN A 18 13.73 10.44 11.14
CA ASN A 18 12.60 9.96 11.95
C ASN A 18 13.07 9.07 13.12
N GLN A 19 14.17 8.32 12.93
CA GLN A 19 14.76 7.53 14.02
C GLN A 19 15.25 8.44 15.16
N LYS A 20 15.84 9.59 14.83
CA LYS A 20 16.32 10.58 15.82
C LYS A 20 15.15 11.21 16.59
N LEU A 21 14.02 11.46 15.93
CA LEU A 21 12.78 11.91 16.60
C LEU A 21 12.23 10.86 17.56
N MET A 22 12.30 9.58 17.19
CA MET A 22 11.88 8.48 18.07
C MET A 22 12.83 8.29 19.26
N ASP A 23 14.13 8.49 19.05
CA ASP A 23 15.12 8.48 20.12
C ASP A 23 14.97 9.68 21.06
N TYR A 24 14.54 10.84 20.55
CA TYR A 24 14.15 12.00 21.35
C TYR A 24 12.94 11.69 22.24
N LEU A 25 11.87 11.11 21.68
CA LEU A 25 10.69 10.68 22.45
C LEU A 25 11.05 9.64 23.51
N SER A 26 11.96 8.72 23.19
CA SER A 26 12.41 7.67 24.10
C SER A 26 13.46 8.09 25.14
N GLY A 27 13.90 9.35 25.11
CA GLY A 27 14.86 9.90 26.07
C GLY A 27 16.26 9.29 25.94
N LYS A 28 16.62 8.76 24.76
CA LYS A 28 17.91 8.10 24.50
C LYS A 28 18.97 9.03 23.92
N LEU A 29 18.59 10.24 23.50
CA LEU A 29 19.51 11.23 22.93
C LEU A 29 20.37 11.88 24.01
N SER A 30 21.61 12.24 23.63
CA SER A 30 22.45 13.14 24.44
C SER A 30 21.89 14.56 24.45
N GLU A 31 22.30 15.37 25.44
CA GLU A 31 21.87 16.79 25.54
C GLU A 31 22.18 17.61 24.28
N GLN A 32 23.30 17.32 23.62
CA GLN A 32 23.70 18.00 22.38
C GLN A 32 22.73 17.68 21.24
N GLU A 33 22.40 16.39 21.07
CA GLU A 33 21.47 15.93 20.05
C GLU A 33 20.04 16.40 20.33
N LYS A 34 19.62 16.39 21.61
CA LYS A 34 18.33 16.90 22.05
C LYS A 34 18.14 18.36 21.65
N HIS A 35 19.15 19.20 21.91
CA HIS A 35 19.15 20.61 21.52
C HIS A 35 19.06 20.82 20.00
N GLU A 36 19.67 19.94 19.20
CA GLU A 36 19.53 20.01 17.74
C GLU A 36 18.10 19.71 17.29
N VAL A 37 17.46 18.69 17.88
CA VAL A 37 16.06 18.37 17.57
C VAL A 37 15.15 19.53 17.98
N GLU A 38 15.33 20.10 19.17
CA GLU A 38 14.55 21.24 19.65
C GLU A 38 14.70 22.47 18.75
N ARG A 39 15.93 22.81 18.32
CA ARG A 39 16.15 23.90 17.36
C ARG A 39 15.43 23.65 16.04
N TRP A 40 15.51 22.43 15.52
CA TRP A 40 14.82 22.05 14.30
C TRP A 40 13.29 22.10 14.45
N MET A 41 12.75 21.71 15.60
CA MET A 41 11.31 21.79 15.89
C MET A 41 10.82 23.24 15.96
N VAL A 42 11.62 24.18 16.49
CA VAL A 42 11.30 25.62 16.49
C VAL A 42 11.13 26.15 15.06
N ASP A 43 11.95 25.70 14.12
CA ASP A 43 11.86 26.09 12.72
C ASP A 43 10.72 25.37 11.95
N ASN A 44 10.14 24.31 12.54
CA ASN A 44 9.12 23.46 11.93
C ASN A 44 7.87 23.33 12.83
N GLU A 45 7.04 24.38 12.83
CA GLU A 45 5.83 24.47 13.67
C GLU A 45 4.89 23.25 13.57
N PHE A 46 4.70 22.71 12.36
CA PHE A 46 3.87 21.51 12.14
C PHE A 46 4.43 20.26 12.82
N GLU A 47 5.75 20.06 12.73
CA GLU A 47 6.42 18.91 13.33
C GLU A 47 6.48 19.05 14.86
N ASN A 48 6.65 20.27 15.35
CA ASN A 48 6.58 20.56 16.79
C ASN A 48 5.20 20.19 17.38
N ASP A 49 4.10 20.61 16.73
CA ASP A 49 2.73 20.27 17.16
C ASP A 49 2.49 18.74 17.11
N ALA A 50 2.95 18.08 16.05
CA ALA A 50 2.88 16.63 15.93
C ALA A 50 3.66 15.90 17.04
N MET A 51 4.88 16.36 17.35
CA MET A 51 5.73 15.80 18.39
C MET A 51 5.16 16.02 19.78
N GLU A 52 4.56 17.18 20.05
CA GLU A 52 3.86 17.45 21.31
C GLU A 52 2.67 16.48 21.49
N GLY A 53 1.87 16.28 20.44
CA GLY A 53 0.78 15.30 20.45
C GLY A 53 1.27 13.86 20.69
N LEU A 54 2.42 13.48 20.11
CA LEU A 54 3.04 12.17 20.37
C LEU A 54 3.56 12.05 21.81
N GLN A 55 4.15 13.10 22.38
CA GLN A 55 4.63 13.12 23.76
C GLN A 55 3.50 12.98 24.79
N GLN A 56 2.33 13.55 24.50
CA GLN A 56 1.14 13.44 25.36
C GLN A 56 0.57 12.02 25.43
N MET A 57 0.93 11.13 24.49
CA MET A 57 0.57 9.71 24.57
C MET A 57 1.50 8.99 25.57
N ASP A 58 1.09 8.98 26.85
CA ASP A 58 1.82 8.34 27.94
C ASP A 58 2.27 6.89 27.63
N GLY A 59 3.59 6.76 27.43
CA GLY A 59 4.33 5.51 27.42
C GLY A 59 4.88 5.09 26.05
N ASN A 60 6.16 5.42 25.77
CA ASN A 60 6.92 4.96 24.59
C ASN A 60 6.71 3.49 24.22
N ARG A 61 6.55 2.60 25.21
CA ARG A 61 6.34 1.16 24.97
C ARG A 61 5.02 0.83 24.26
N LYS A 62 4.02 1.72 24.32
CA LYS A 62 2.74 1.55 23.60
C LYS A 62 2.82 2.06 22.16
N LEU A 63 3.66 3.06 21.90
CA LEU A 63 3.83 3.65 20.57
C LEU A 63 4.37 2.63 19.56
N ASP A 64 5.46 1.93 19.90
CA ASP A 64 6.07 0.94 19.00
C ASP A 64 5.06 -0.16 18.59
N GLY A 65 4.37 -0.74 19.58
CA GLY A 65 3.35 -1.76 19.31
C GLY A 65 2.15 -1.24 18.52
N TYR A 66 1.79 0.03 18.71
CA TYR A 66 0.70 0.68 17.97
C TYR A 66 1.08 0.94 16.51
N VAL A 67 2.32 1.37 16.25
CA VAL A 67 2.86 1.55 14.89
C VAL A 67 2.88 0.21 14.16
N ASP A 68 3.35 -0.85 14.82
CA ASP A 68 3.37 -2.20 14.25
C ASP A 68 1.95 -2.69 13.91
N GLN A 69 0.99 -2.48 14.81
CA GLN A 69 -0.40 -2.82 14.59
C GLN A 69 -0.99 -2.03 13.43
N LEU A 70 -0.76 -0.72 13.38
CA LEU A 70 -1.26 0.16 12.31
C LEU A 70 -0.70 -0.26 10.94
N ASN A 71 0.60 -0.54 10.85
CA ASN A 71 1.23 -1.04 9.63
C ASN A 71 0.61 -2.37 9.18
N LYS A 72 0.40 -3.29 10.11
CA LYS A 72 -0.24 -4.59 9.84
C LYS A 72 -1.67 -4.42 9.32
N GLU A 73 -2.46 -3.58 9.97
CA GLU A 73 -3.85 -3.30 9.58
C GLU A 73 -3.92 -2.60 8.22
N LEU A 74 -3.04 -1.66 7.94
CA LEU A 74 -2.94 -0.99 6.65
C LEU A 74 -2.63 -1.99 5.52
N HIS A 75 -1.62 -2.84 5.71
CA HIS A 75 -1.29 -3.89 4.75
C HIS A 75 -2.45 -4.85 4.54
N GLN A 76 -3.13 -5.25 5.62
CA GLN A 76 -4.30 -6.11 5.56
C GLN A 76 -5.45 -5.45 4.78
N TYR A 77 -5.73 -4.17 5.03
CA TYR A 77 -6.77 -3.41 4.33
C TYR A 77 -6.48 -3.29 2.83
N ILE A 78 -5.23 -2.94 2.47
CA ILE A 78 -4.80 -2.85 1.07
C ILE A 78 -4.91 -4.22 0.39
N LYS A 79 -4.47 -5.29 1.04
CA LYS A 79 -4.56 -6.66 0.51
C LYS A 79 -6.01 -7.07 0.30
N GLN A 80 -6.89 -6.87 1.27
CA GLN A 80 -8.31 -7.19 1.11
C GLN A 80 -8.96 -6.41 -0.03
N LYS A 81 -8.62 -5.13 -0.18
CA LYS A 81 -9.12 -4.29 -1.28
C LYS A 81 -8.63 -4.80 -2.63
N LYS A 82 -7.38 -5.25 -2.72
CA LYS A 82 -6.81 -5.87 -3.93
C LYS A 82 -7.46 -7.21 -4.24
N ASP A 83 -7.57 -8.10 -3.26
CA ASP A 83 -8.19 -9.42 -3.43
C ASP A 83 -9.65 -9.32 -3.87
N ARG A 84 -10.40 -8.33 -3.37
CA ARG A 84 -11.78 -8.05 -3.83
C ARG A 84 -11.84 -7.58 -5.27
N ARG A 85 -10.83 -6.84 -5.76
CA ARG A 85 -10.72 -6.42 -7.16
C ARG A 85 -10.31 -7.58 -8.05
N ASP A 86 -9.37 -8.42 -7.60
CA ASP A 86 -8.88 -9.57 -8.35
C ASP A 86 -9.94 -10.68 -8.43
N LYS A 87 -10.73 -10.92 -7.37
CA LYS A 87 -11.91 -11.81 -7.43
C LYS A 87 -12.98 -11.36 -8.43
N ARG A 88 -13.06 -10.06 -8.74
CA ARG A 88 -13.96 -9.51 -9.77
C ARG A 88 -13.38 -9.59 -11.17
N ARG A 89 -12.08 -9.90 -11.32
CA ARG A 89 -11.50 -10.25 -12.61
C ARG A 89 -11.93 -11.67 -12.91
N ILE A 90 -13.10 -11.78 -13.55
CA ILE A 90 -13.56 -13.04 -14.14
C ILE A 90 -12.47 -13.49 -15.10
N ASN A 91 -11.91 -14.67 -14.85
CA ASN A 91 -10.89 -15.26 -15.69
C ASN A 91 -11.54 -15.71 -17.01
N ASN A 92 -11.69 -14.77 -17.96
CA ASN A 92 -12.31 -14.99 -19.26
C ASN A 92 -11.57 -16.02 -20.13
N GLY A 93 -10.36 -16.46 -19.73
CA GLY A 93 -9.58 -17.42 -20.49
C GLY A 93 -10.37 -18.68 -20.82
N PHE A 94 -11.06 -19.29 -19.84
CA PHE A 94 -11.81 -20.52 -20.06
C PHE A 94 -12.94 -20.35 -21.10
N TRP A 95 -13.74 -19.29 -20.97
CA TRP A 95 -14.84 -19.00 -21.90
C TRP A 95 -14.35 -18.70 -23.32
N VAL A 96 -13.20 -18.02 -23.45
CA VAL A 96 -12.57 -17.74 -24.74
C VAL A 96 -12.10 -19.04 -25.40
N TYR A 97 -11.43 -19.93 -24.67
CA TYR A 97 -11.01 -21.23 -25.21
C TYR A 97 -12.20 -22.09 -25.62
N THR A 98 -13.27 -22.14 -24.82
CA THR A 98 -14.49 -22.88 -25.17
C THR A 98 -15.11 -22.36 -26.47
N ALA A 99 -15.21 -21.04 -26.65
CA ALA A 99 -15.76 -20.45 -27.88
C ALA A 99 -14.92 -20.80 -29.11
N ILE A 100 -13.59 -20.77 -29.01
CA ILE A 100 -12.68 -21.13 -30.11
C ILE A 100 -12.88 -22.59 -30.52
N VAL A 101 -12.94 -23.52 -29.56
CA VAL A 101 -13.18 -24.95 -29.85
C VAL A 101 -14.53 -25.15 -30.53
N PHE A 102 -15.57 -24.45 -30.08
CA PHE A 102 -16.90 -24.54 -30.67
C PHE A 102 -16.92 -24.07 -32.13
N ILE A 103 -16.24 -22.97 -32.44
CA ILE A 103 -16.10 -22.46 -33.82
C ILE A 103 -15.38 -23.47 -34.70
N LEU A 104 -14.29 -24.08 -34.22
CA LEU A 104 -13.56 -25.10 -34.97
C LEU A 104 -14.43 -26.33 -35.27
N ILE A 105 -15.23 -26.79 -34.31
CA ILE A 105 -16.18 -27.90 -34.52
C ILE A 105 -17.19 -27.55 -35.61
N ILE A 106 -17.75 -26.33 -35.60
CA ILE A 106 -18.70 -25.88 -36.62
C ILE A 106 -18.05 -25.87 -38.01
N ILE A 107 -16.80 -25.41 -38.13
CA ILE A 107 -16.05 -25.40 -39.40
C ILE A 107 -15.87 -26.84 -39.93
N ILE A 108 -15.50 -27.78 -39.06
CA ILE A 108 -15.31 -29.19 -39.42
C ILE A 108 -16.63 -29.80 -39.88
N LEU A 109 -17.73 -29.54 -39.18
CA LEU A 109 -19.07 -30.04 -39.56
C LEU A 109 -19.52 -29.45 -40.90
N ALA A 110 -19.32 -28.15 -41.12
CA ALA A 110 -19.64 -27.49 -42.39
C ALA A 110 -18.84 -28.10 -43.54
N TYR A 111 -17.55 -28.37 -43.34
CA TYR A 111 -16.71 -29.03 -44.33
C TYR A 111 -17.20 -30.46 -44.65
N LEU A 112 -17.55 -31.23 -43.62
CA LEU A 112 -18.09 -32.60 -43.80
C LEU A 112 -19.38 -32.61 -44.62
N VAL A 113 -20.30 -31.69 -44.34
CA VAL A 113 -21.57 -31.56 -45.08
C VAL A 113 -21.31 -31.19 -46.54
N LEU A 114 -20.43 -30.23 -46.80
CA LEU A 114 -20.06 -29.85 -48.17
C LEU A 114 -19.37 -30.98 -48.93
N SER A 115 -18.49 -31.74 -48.27
CA SER A 115 -17.83 -32.89 -48.88
C SER A 115 -18.81 -34.01 -49.22
N ARG A 116 -19.85 -34.22 -48.40
CA ARG A 116 -20.91 -35.21 -48.64
C ARG A 116 -21.87 -34.78 -49.76
N LEU A 117 -22.04 -33.49 -50.00
CA LEU A 117 -22.90 -32.94 -51.06
C LEU A 117 -22.21 -32.88 -52.43
N LYS A 118 -20.87 -32.87 -52.45
CA LYS A 118 -20.07 -32.78 -53.69
C LYS A 118 -19.67 -34.14 -54.26
N GLN A 119 -19.93 -35.22 -53.52
CA GLN A 119 -19.68 -36.62 -53.89
C GLN A 119 -21.01 -37.27 -54.30
#